data_AF-A0A026WZ12-F1
#
_entry.id   AF-A0A026WZ12-F1
#
_cell.length_a   1.000
_cell.length_b   1.000
_cell.length_c   1.000
_cell.angle_alpha   90.00
_cell.angle_beta   90.00
_cell.angle_gamma   90.00
#
_symmetry.space_group_name_H-M   'P 1'
#
loop_
_entity.id
_entity.type
_entity.pdbx_description
1 polymer ?
#
loop_
_entity_poly.entity_id
_entity_poly.type
_entity_poly.pdbx_seq_one_letter_code
_entity_poly.pdbx_strand_id
1 'polypeptide(L)'
;MNTLGPGDFIFCVSLGMLLGFFEDYRRVVINARHELVLIRAHNDNNCVVLFGDRYEAKIDLHKVQWRMSHVYLNEINKLRLLRTLENGRFLSMAFRLWDLYDFPLLQGTTAHS
;
A
#
# COMPACT_ATOMS: atom_id res chain seq x y z
N MET A 1 -19.25 12.86 7.87
CA MET A 1 -19.46 12.35 6.49
C MET A 1 -19.03 13.45 5.56
N ASN A 2 -17.98 13.23 4.75
CA ASN A 2 -17.53 14.23 3.79
C ASN A 2 -18.55 14.25 2.65
N THR A 3 -19.21 15.38 2.43
CA THR A 3 -20.12 15.57 1.28
C THR A 3 -19.26 15.75 0.04
N LEU A 4 -19.34 14.81 -0.89
CA LEU A 4 -18.71 14.93 -2.21
C LEU A 4 -19.49 15.93 -3.07
N GLY A 5 -18.78 16.80 -3.77
CA GLY A 5 -19.36 17.67 -4.80
C GLY A 5 -19.73 16.90 -6.08
N PRO A 6 -20.47 17.52 -7.00
CA PRO A 6 -20.73 16.93 -8.32
C PRO A 6 -19.41 16.65 -9.06
N GLY A 7 -19.17 15.38 -9.43
CA GLY A 7 -17.95 14.96 -10.13
C GLY A 7 -16.86 14.40 -9.22
N ASP A 8 -16.99 14.54 -7.90
CA ASP A 8 -16.09 13.88 -6.97
C ASP A 8 -16.43 12.39 -6.88
N PHE A 9 -15.42 11.55 -6.62
CA PHE A 9 -15.61 10.15 -6.30
C PHE A 9 -14.56 9.66 -5.29
N ILE A 10 -14.91 8.60 -4.55
CA ILE A 10 -13.99 7.88 -3.67
C ILE A 10 -14.01 6.43 -4.12
N PHE A 11 -12.83 5.85 -4.32
CA PHE A 11 -12.67 4.43 -4.56
C PHE A 11 -11.63 3.84 -3.60
N CYS A 12 -11.72 2.53 -3.38
CA CYS A 12 -10.81 1.79 -2.52
C CYS A 12 -10.31 0.59 -3.33
N VAL A 13 -9.00 0.51 -3.53
CA VAL A 13 -8.35 -0.62 -4.23
C VAL A 13 -7.65 -1.48 -3.19
N SER A 14 -7.71 -2.81 -3.37
CA SER A 14 -6.93 -3.72 -2.53
C SER A 14 -5.43 -3.42 -2.71
N LEU A 15 -4.71 -3.27 -1.61
CA LEU A 15 -3.25 -3.11 -1.67
C LEU A 15 -2.59 -4.33 -2.34
N GLY A 16 -3.15 -5.54 -2.20
CA GLY A 16 -2.65 -6.72 -2.92
C GLY A 16 -2.77 -6.62 -4.44
N MET A 17 -3.76 -5.87 -4.95
CA MET A 17 -3.92 -5.62 -6.38
C MET A 17 -2.94 -4.55 -6.88
N LEU A 18 -2.67 -3.52 -6.06
CA LEU A 18 -1.78 -2.41 -6.42
C LEU A 18 -0.29 -2.76 -6.22
N LEU A 19 0.00 -3.61 -5.24
CA LEU A 19 1.33 -3.88 -4.71
C LEU A 19 1.44 -5.38 -4.45
N GLY A 20 2.06 -6.12 -5.38
CA GLY A 20 2.12 -7.59 -5.35
C GLY A 20 2.73 -8.18 -4.06
N PHE A 21 3.51 -7.43 -3.30
CA PHE A 21 4.04 -7.90 -2.00
C PHE A 21 2.96 -8.07 -0.91
N PHE A 22 1.78 -7.47 -1.08
CA PHE A 22 0.69 -7.61 -0.11
C PHE A 22 -0.07 -8.93 -0.22
N GLU A 23 0.13 -9.73 -1.28
CA GLU A 23 -0.47 -11.08 -1.39
C GLU A 23 -0.06 -11.99 -0.23
N ASP A 24 1.17 -11.79 0.27
CA ASP A 24 1.79 -12.54 1.36
C ASP A 24 1.55 -11.96 2.75
N TYR A 25 0.80 -10.85 2.88
CA TYR A 25 0.56 -10.16 4.15
C TYR A 25 -0.46 -10.90 5.05
N ARG A 26 -0.41 -12.24 5.07
CA ARG A 26 -1.25 -13.11 5.90
C ARG A 26 -0.74 -13.23 7.34
N ARG A 27 0.45 -12.70 7.64
CA ARG A 27 1.10 -12.80 8.95
C ARG A 27 1.26 -11.42 9.58
N VAL A 28 1.21 -11.37 10.91
CA VAL A 28 1.43 -10.15 11.69
C VAL A 28 2.89 -9.72 11.53
N VAL A 29 3.10 -8.49 11.08
CA VAL A 29 4.42 -7.84 11.07
C VAL A 29 4.54 -7.00 12.33
N ILE A 30 5.57 -7.26 13.13
CA ILE A 30 5.78 -6.62 14.43
C ILE A 30 6.75 -5.46 14.24
N ASN A 31 6.35 -4.25 14.65
CA ASN A 31 7.22 -3.07 14.73
C ASN A 31 7.91 -2.69 13.40
N ALA A 32 7.27 -2.93 12.26
CA ALA A 32 7.79 -2.46 10.97
C ALA A 32 7.39 -1.01 10.71
N ARG A 33 8.38 -0.19 10.36
CA ARG A 33 8.13 1.09 9.71
C ARG A 33 7.67 0.80 8.29
N HIS A 34 6.58 1.43 7.89
CA HIS A 34 6.08 1.35 6.53
C HIS A 34 6.09 2.74 5.92
N GLU A 35 6.55 2.82 4.68
CA GLU A 35 6.62 4.05 3.91
C GLU A 35 6.10 3.77 2.51
N LEU A 36 5.22 4.63 2.01
CA LEU A 36 4.67 4.55 0.66
C LEU A 36 4.94 5.87 -0.04
N VAL A 37 5.77 5.81 -1.08
CA VAL A 37 6.07 6.95 -1.95
C VAL A 37 5.35 6.72 -3.27
N LEU A 38 4.48 7.66 -3.66
CA LEU A 38 3.77 7.61 -4.93
C LEU A 38 4.29 8.74 -5.82
N ILE A 39 4.69 8.38 -7.04
CA ILE A 39 5.12 9.33 -8.07
C ILE A 39 4.05 9.32 -9.16
N ARG A 40 3.44 10.48 -9.40
CA ARG A 40 2.44 10.66 -10.45
C ARG A 40 3.11 11.24 -11.70
N ALA A 41 2.68 10.79 -12.88
CA ALA A 41 3.03 11.46 -14.13
C ALA A 41 2.51 12.90 -14.17
N HIS A 42 3.13 13.74 -15.00
CA HIS A 42 2.73 15.14 -15.16
C HIS A 42 1.36 15.30 -15.85
N ASN A 43 0.92 14.31 -16.63
CA ASN A 43 -0.34 14.35 -17.37
C ASN A 43 -1.28 13.19 -16.96
N ASP A 44 -2.55 13.32 -17.35
CA ASP A 44 -3.65 12.43 -16.94
C ASP A 44 -4.16 11.54 -18.08
N ASN A 45 -3.36 11.41 -19.13
CA ASN A 45 -3.77 10.76 -20.38
C ASN A 45 -4.17 9.29 -20.18
N ASN A 46 -3.60 8.62 -19.17
CA ASN A 46 -3.87 7.21 -18.84
C ASN A 46 -4.79 7.03 -17.63
N CYS A 47 -5.41 8.11 -17.14
CA CYS A 47 -6.23 8.04 -15.93
C CYS A 47 -7.68 7.62 -16.21
N VAL A 48 -8.19 7.86 -17.41
CA VAL A 48 -9.58 7.55 -17.79
C VAL A 48 -9.62 6.97 -19.20
N VAL A 49 -10.34 5.87 -19.39
CA VAL A 49 -10.64 5.33 -20.73
C VAL A 49 -11.98 5.94 -21.18
N LEU A 50 -11.93 6.82 -22.17
CA LEU A 50 -13.12 7.48 -22.73
C LEU A 50 -13.57 6.76 -24.00
N PHE A 51 -14.88 6.55 -24.14
CA PHE A 51 -15.47 6.05 -25.39
C PHE A 51 -15.80 7.24 -26.30
N GLY A 52 -15.01 7.41 -27.38
CA GLY A 52 -15.22 8.44 -28.41
C GLY A 52 -14.21 9.59 -28.36
N ASP A 53 -14.39 10.54 -29.29
CA ASP A 53 -13.38 11.55 -29.66
C ASP A 53 -13.37 12.80 -28.75
N ARG A 54 -13.50 12.61 -27.43
CA ARG A 54 -13.77 13.71 -26.51
C ARG A 54 -12.78 13.80 -25.35
N TYR A 55 -12.08 14.95 -25.36
CA TYR A 55 -11.45 15.72 -24.27
C TYR A 55 -10.42 15.03 -23.36
N GLU A 56 -9.32 15.76 -23.13
CA GLU A 56 -8.38 15.47 -22.04
C GLU A 56 -9.12 15.49 -20.70
N ALA A 57 -9.30 14.31 -20.09
CA ALA A 57 -9.82 14.21 -18.74
C ALA A 57 -8.73 14.59 -17.74
N LYS A 58 -9.05 15.49 -16.82
CA LYS A 58 -8.18 15.85 -15.71
C LYS A 58 -8.72 15.26 -14.41
N ILE A 59 -7.85 14.63 -13.64
CA ILE A 59 -8.18 14.11 -12.30
C ILE A 59 -7.43 14.92 -11.26
N ASP A 60 -8.15 15.44 -10.27
CA ASP A 60 -7.53 16.10 -9.12
C ASP A 60 -7.57 15.15 -7.91
N LEU A 61 -6.38 14.78 -7.41
CA LEU A 61 -6.25 13.92 -6.24
C LEU A 61 -6.39 14.75 -4.97
N HIS A 62 -7.59 14.76 -4.38
CA HIS A 62 -7.83 15.48 -3.13
C HIS A 62 -7.20 14.80 -1.91
N LYS A 63 -7.27 13.47 -1.86
CA LYS A 63 -6.86 12.71 -0.68
C LYS A 63 -6.47 11.28 -1.04
N VAL A 64 -5.24 10.91 -0.71
CA VAL A 64 -4.75 9.53 -0.79
C VAL A 64 -4.57 9.00 0.62
N GLN A 65 -5.20 7.86 0.90
CA GLN A 65 -5.05 7.15 2.17
C GLN A 65 -4.93 5.66 1.92
N TRP A 66 -3.93 5.07 2.54
CA TRP A 66 -3.85 3.63 2.71
C TRP A 66 -4.43 3.22 4.07
N ARG A 67 -5.01 2.03 4.13
CA ARG A 67 -5.60 1.49 5.36
C ARG A 67 -4.89 0.21 5.73
N MET A 68 -4.08 0.28 6.78
CA MET A 68 -3.37 -0.87 7.31
C MET A 68 -4.03 -1.35 8.60
N SER A 69 -4.37 -2.64 8.67
CA SER A 69 -4.89 -3.22 9.91
C SER A 69 -3.78 -3.25 10.95
N HIS A 70 -4.04 -2.61 12.10
CA HIS A 70 -3.09 -2.56 13.20
C HIS A 70 -3.63 -3.38 14.38
N VAL A 71 -2.87 -4.38 14.81
CA VAL A 71 -3.24 -5.25 15.93
C VAL A 71 -2.39 -4.88 17.14
N TYR A 72 -3.05 -4.63 18.27
CA TYR A 72 -2.39 -4.40 19.55
C TYR A 72 -2.67 -5.57 20.50
N LEU A 73 -1.69 -5.91 21.34
CA LEU A 73 -1.92 -6.82 22.44
C LEU A 73 -2.72 -6.10 23.53
N ASN A 74 -3.71 -6.78 24.10
CA ASN A 74 -4.34 -6.31 25.33
C ASN A 74 -3.37 -6.39 26.51
N GLU A 75 -3.70 -5.74 27.63
CA GLU A 75 -2.79 -5.65 28.80
C GLU A 75 -2.36 -7.02 29.34
N ILE A 76 -3.27 -7.99 29.38
CA ILE A 76 -2.97 -9.36 29.83
C ILE A 76 -1.93 -10.02 28.91
N ASN A 77 -2.14 -9.96 27.60
CA ASN A 77 -1.23 -10.56 26.62
C ASN A 77 0.10 -9.80 26.54
N LYS A 78 0.09 -8.48 26.74
CA LYS A 78 1.28 -7.64 26.82
C LYS A 78 2.14 -8.05 28.02
N LEU A 79 1.55 -8.19 29.22
CA LEU A 79 2.25 -8.69 30.41
C LEU A 79 2.80 -10.11 30.22
N ARG A 80 2.04 -11.00 29.57
CA ARG A 80 2.51 -12.36 29.26
C ARG A 80 3.69 -12.36 28.29
N LEU A 81 3.67 -11.50 27.27
CA LEU A 81 4.78 -11.33 26.34
C LEU A 81 6.02 -10.76 27.07
N LEU A 82 5.86 -9.72 27.89
CA LEU A 82 6.96 -9.12 28.67
C LEU A 82 7.64 -10.15 29.57
N ARG A 83 6.86 -10.91 30.36
CA ARG A 83 7.42 -11.99 31.19
C ARG A 83 8.12 -13.07 30.36
N THR A 84 7.62 -13.37 29.16
CA THR A 84 8.27 -14.36 28.28
C THR A 84 9.65 -13.88 27.85
N LEU A 85 9.77 -12.59 27.50
CA LEU A 85 11.02 -11.94 27.11
C LEU A 85 12.00 -11.84 28.30
N GLU A 86 11.52 -11.44 29.48
CA GLU A 86 12.34 -11.32 30.71
C GLU A 86 12.92 -12.67 31.15
N ASN A 87 12.17 -13.75 30.96
CA ASN A 87 12.64 -15.12 31.27
C ASN A 87 13.64 -15.68 30.24
N GLY A 88 14.12 -14.86 29.31
CA GLY A 88 15.08 -15.27 28.27
C GLY A 88 14.52 -16.26 27.26
N ARG A 89 13.19 -16.39 27.15
CA ARG A 89 12.58 -17.28 26.15
C ARG A 89 12.59 -16.60 24.80
N PHE A 90 13.15 -17.27 23.79
CA PHE A 90 13.17 -16.78 22.43
C PHE A 90 11.75 -16.76 21.83
N LEU A 91 11.40 -15.64 21.18
CA LEU A 91 10.23 -15.56 20.32
C LEU A 91 10.68 -15.86 18.89
N SER A 92 10.20 -16.98 18.33
CA SER A 92 10.40 -17.26 16.91
C SER A 92 9.60 -16.25 16.09
N MET A 93 10.31 -15.41 15.32
CA MET A 93 9.72 -14.39 14.46
C MET A 93 10.25 -14.57 13.05
N ALA A 94 9.36 -14.42 12.06
CA ALA A 94 9.79 -14.34 10.67
C ALA A 94 10.28 -12.91 10.39
N PHE A 95 11.51 -12.78 9.90
CA PHE A 95 12.02 -11.52 9.36
C PHE A 95 11.71 -11.46 7.86
N ARG A 96 11.29 -10.28 7.38
CA ARG A 96 11.13 -10.00 5.95
C ARG A 96 11.61 -8.59 5.68
N LEU A 97 12.50 -8.45 4.71
CA LEU A 97 12.86 -7.19 4.07
C LEU A 97 12.47 -7.33 2.60
N TRP A 98 11.76 -6.34 2.07
CA TRP A 98 11.33 -6.34 0.69
C TRP A 98 11.28 -4.92 0.17
N ASP A 99 11.97 -4.66 -0.95
CA ASP A 99 11.89 -3.41 -1.68
C ASP A 99 11.22 -3.70 -3.03
N LEU A 100 10.10 -3.04 -3.30
CA LEU A 100 9.39 -3.13 -4.58
C LEU A 100 9.51 -1.79 -5.31
N TYR A 101 10.05 -1.83 -6.51
CA TYR A 101 10.06 -0.71 -7.45
C TYR A 101 9.25 -1.11 -8.67
N ASP A 102 8.14 -0.43 -8.92
CA ASP A 102 7.33 -0.61 -10.11
C ASP A 102 7.40 0.63 -10.99
N PHE A 103 7.63 0.42 -12.29
CA PHE A 103 7.80 1.46 -13.30
C PHE A 103 6.90 1.12 -14.50
N PRO A 104 5.60 1.42 -14.42
CA PRO A 104 4.61 0.97 -15.40
C PRO A 104 4.78 1.56 -16.81
N LEU A 105 5.71 2.50 -16.99
CA LEU A 105 5.94 3.23 -18.25
C LEU A 105 7.36 3.04 -18.83
N LEU A 106 8.21 2.18 -18.25
CA LEU A 106 9.48 1.85 -18.89
C LEU A 106 9.21 1.07 -20.19
N GLN A 107 9.70 1.59 -21.31
CA GLN A 107 9.74 0.85 -22.56
C GLN A 107 10.58 -0.41 -22.32
N GLY A 108 10.04 -1.60 -22.61
CA GLY A 108 10.77 -2.85 -22.51
C GLY A 108 12.04 -2.77 -23.37
N THR A 109 13.21 -2.73 -22.75
CA THR A 109 14.47 -2.74 -23.49
C THR A 109 14.72 -4.16 -23.98
N THR A 110 14.53 -4.39 -25.28
CA THR A 110 14.98 -5.61 -25.98
C THR A 110 16.49 -5.61 -26.26
N ALA A 111 17.28 -4.93 -25.44
CA ALA A 111 18.73 -4.94 -25.54
C ALA A 111 19.31 -5.90 -24.50
N HIS A 112 19.48 -7.16 -24.90
CA HIS A 112 20.46 -8.05 -24.28
C HIS A 112 21.82 -7.76 -24.94
N SER A 113 22.85 -7.52 -24.13
CA SER A 113 24.26 -7.70 -24.49
C SER A 113 24.81 -8.89 -23.72
#